data_AF-A0A354BLZ0-F1
#
_entry.id   AF-A0A354BLZ0-F1
#
_cell.length_a   1.000
_cell.length_b   1.000
_cell.length_c   1.000
_cell.angle_alpha   90.00
_cell.angle_beta   90.00
_cell.angle_gamma   90.00
#
_symmetry.space_group_name_H-M   'P 1'
#
loop_
_entity.id
_entity.type
_entity.pdbx_description
1 polymer ?
#
loop_
_entity_poly.entity_id
_entity_poly.type
_entity_poly.pdbx_seq_one_letter_code
_entity_poly.pdbx_strand_id
1 'polypeptide(L)' 'QTPEGHGYTVRRGTRIGQNNGVVSAVTERGIIVQERFTDVYGKKQEREHVKLLHPKEGAE' A
#
# COMPACT_ATOMS: atom_id res chain seq x y z
N GLN A 1 -0.95 9.51 9.90
CA GLN A 1 -1.47 8.58 10.91
C GLN A 1 -0.86 7.22 10.62
N THR A 2 0.15 6.89 11.40
CA THR A 2 0.97 5.67 11.34
C THR A 2 0.20 4.48 11.92
N PRO A 3 0.59 3.23 11.61
CA PRO A 3 -0.20 2.05 11.91
C PRO A 3 -0.14 1.76 13.41
N GLU A 4 -1.29 1.78 14.07
CA GLU A 4 -1.54 1.45 15.49
C GLU A 4 -1.19 -0.03 15.85
N GLY A 5 -0.35 -0.70 15.08
CA GLY A 5 -0.11 -2.15 15.17
C GLY A 5 -1.32 -3.01 14.81
N HIS A 6 -2.43 -2.41 14.37
CA HIS A 6 -3.64 -3.13 13.99
C HIS A 6 -3.49 -3.79 12.62
N GLY A 7 -3.69 -5.10 12.58
CA GLY A 7 -3.91 -5.81 11.33
C GLY A 7 -5.25 -5.40 10.71
N TYR A 8 -5.27 -5.22 9.39
CA TYR A 8 -6.49 -4.89 8.66
C TYR A 8 -6.60 -5.72 7.39
N THR A 9 -7.82 -6.14 7.07
CA THR A 9 -8.11 -6.88 5.84
C THR A 9 -8.30 -5.90 4.70
N VAL A 10 -7.62 -6.13 3.57
CA VAL A 10 -7.77 -5.33 2.36
C VAL A 10 -8.27 -6.17 1.20
N ARG A 11 -8.99 -5.51 0.29
CA ARG A 11 -9.39 -6.05 -1.01
C ARG A 11 -9.02 -5.04 -2.09
N ARG A 12 -9.10 -5.46 -3.35
CA ARG A 12 -8.97 -4.53 -4.48
C ARG A 12 -9.93 -3.35 -4.31
N GLY A 13 -9.42 -2.13 -4.46
CA GLY A 13 -10.17 -0.89 -4.24
C GLY A 13 -10.17 -0.36 -2.80
N THR A 14 -9.64 -1.11 -1.82
CA THR A 14 -9.51 -0.61 -0.45
C THR A 14 -8.54 0.55 -0.40
N ARG A 15 -8.91 1.62 0.32
CA ARG A 15 -8.06 2.79 0.58
C ARG A 15 -7.18 2.51 1.79
N ILE A 16 -5.87 2.69 1.63
CA ILE A 16 -4.87 2.49 2.66
C ILE A 16 -3.80 3.58 2.62
N GLY A 17 -3.09 3.77 3.73
CA GLY A 17 -2.00 4.73 3.85
C GLY A 17 -2.47 6.18 3.94
N GLN A 18 -1.51 7.08 4.19
CA GLN A 18 -1.78 8.49 4.44
C GLN A 18 -2.13 9.27 3.16
N ASN A 19 -1.71 8.78 2.00
CA ASN A 19 -1.91 9.41 0.69
C ASN A 19 -3.15 8.90 -0.05
N ASN A 20 -4.14 8.34 0.66
CA ASN A 20 -5.33 7.73 0.04
C ASN A 20 -4.97 6.69 -1.03
N GLY A 21 -3.93 5.89 -0.79
CA GLY A 21 -3.50 4.83 -1.68
C GLY A 21 -4.62 3.82 -1.91
N VAL A 22 -4.83 3.38 -3.15
CA VAL A 22 -5.87 2.41 -3.50
C VAL A 22 -5.18 1.10 -3.86
N VAL A 23 -5.61 -0.01 -3.26
CA VAL A 23 -5.12 -1.33 -3.62
C VAL A 23 -5.55 -1.67 -5.05
N SER A 24 -4.60 -1.74 -5.97
CA SER A 24 -4.85 -2.06 -7.38
C SER A 24 -4.92 -3.57 -7.61
N ALA A 25 -4.11 -4.34 -6.90
CA ALA A 25 -4.08 -5.80 -6.94
C ALA A 25 -3.62 -6.42 -5.61
N VAL A 26 -4.12 -7.61 -5.32
CA VAL A 26 -3.65 -8.49 -4.24
C VAL A 26 -3.06 -9.73 -4.89
N THR A 27 -1.81 -10.04 -4.54
CA THR A 27 -1.06 -11.18 -5.08
C THR A 27 -0.69 -12.12 -3.93
N GLU A 28 -0.28 -13.35 -4.25
CA GLU A 28 0.18 -14.32 -3.24
C GLU A 28 1.38 -13.83 -2.43
N ARG A 29 2.17 -12.91 -2.99
CA ARG A 29 3.43 -12.42 -2.41
C ARG A 29 3.34 -11.03 -1.80
N GLY A 30 2.18 -10.37 -1.89
CA GLY A 30 2.03 -8.99 -1.44
C GLY A 30 0.85 -8.26 -2.07
N ILE A 31 0.80 -6.95 -1.86
CA ILE A 31 -0.22 -6.06 -2.40
C ILE A 31 0.41 -4.96 -3.26
N ILE A 32 -0.29 -4.56 -4.32
CA ILE A 32 0.08 -3.43 -5.16
C ILE A 32 -0.86 -2.28 -4.82
N VAL A 33 -0.28 -1.11 -4.55
CA VAL A 33 -0.98 0.08 -4.08
C VAL A 33 -0.69 1.22 -5.03
N GLN A 34 -1.74 1.88 -5.52
CA GLN A 34 -1.63 3.09 -6.32
C GLN A 34 -1.91 4.31 -5.45
N GLU A 35 -0.89 5.14 -5.22
CA GLU A 35 -1.00 6.38 -4.48
C GLU A 35 -1.03 7.57 -5.43
N ARG A 36 -1.90 8.54 -5.14
CA ARG A 36 -1.90 9.82 -5.85
C ARG A 36 -1.15 10.83 -5.01
N PHE A 37 -0.05 11.35 -5.54
CA PHE A 37 0.72 12.39 -4.88
C PHE A 37 0.75 13.64 -5.74
N THR A 38 0.80 14.79 -5.08
CA THR A 38 1.04 16.06 -5.73
C THR A 38 2.54 16.26 -5.77
N ASP A 39 3.10 16.38 -6.98
CA ASP A 39 4.51 16.71 -7.18
C ASP A 39 4.78 18.17 -6.73
N VAL A 40 6.05 18.55 -6.56
CA VAL A 40 6.47 19.89 -6.09
C VAL A 40 5.97 21.03 -7.00
N TYR A 41 5.65 20.71 -8.26
CA TYR A 41 5.07 21.62 -9.25
C TYR A 41 3.53 21.60 -9.28
N GLY A 42 2.86 20.96 -8.31
CA GLY A 42 1.40 20.91 -8.23
C GLY A 42 0.72 19.88 -9.14
N LYS A 43 1.49 19.09 -9.89
CA LYS A 43 0.95 18.06 -10.80
C LYS A 43 0.57 16.81 -10.02
N LYS A 44 -0.66 16.30 -10.25
CA LYS A 44 -1.09 15.00 -9.71
C LYS A 44 -0.40 13.89 -10.48
N GLN A 45 0.34 13.05 -9.78
CA GLN A 45 1.05 11.90 -10.32
C GLN A 45 0.56 10.63 -9.62
N GLU A 46 0.52 9.53 -10.36
CA GLU A 46 0.22 8.21 -9.82
C GLU A 46 1.54 7.48 -9.56
N ARG A 47 1.73 7.00 -8.32
CA ARG A 47 2.85 6.15 -7.92
C ARG A 47 2.34 4.76 -7.62
N GLU A 48 2.91 3.77 -8.29
CA GLU A 48 2.71 2.38 -7.89
C GLU A 48 3.71 1.99 -6.81
N HIS A 49 3.21 1.39 -5.74
CA HIS A 49 3.99 0.91 -4.63
C HIS A 49 3.66 -0.56 -4.36
N VAL A 50 4.66 -1.42 -4.48
CA VAL A 50 4.54 -2.85 -4.21
C VAL A 50 4.94 -3.10 -2.76
N LYS A 51 4.00 -3.53 -1.92
CA LYS A 51 4.27 -4.01 -0.57
C LYS A 51 4.31 -5.53 -0.58
N LEU A 52 5.50 -6.08 -0.49
CA LEU A 52 5.71 -7.51 -0.33
C LEU A 52 5.29 -7.95 1.08
N LEU A 53 4.83 -9.19 1.20
CA LEU A 53 4.65 -9.83 2.49
C LEU A 53 6.00 -9.90 3.19
N HIS A 54 6.03 -9.55 4.47
CA HIS A 54 7.22 -9.78 5.28
C HIS A 54 7.52 -11.30 5.29
N PRO A 55 8.80 -11.69 5.18
CA PRO A 55 9.17 -13.08 5.40
C PRO A 55 8.70 -13.50 6.79
N LYS A 56 8.27 -14.77 6.94
CA LYS A 56 7.94 -15.30 8.27
C LYS A 56 9.17 -15.13 9.16
N GLU A 57 9.05 -14.35 10.23
CA GLU A 57 10.04 -14.35 11.30
C GLU A 57 10.00 -15.76 11.95
N GLY A 58 11.14 -16.43 12.01
CA GLY A 58 11.27 -17.78 12.58
C GLY A 58 11.42 -18.93 11.58
N ALA A 59 11.91 -18.70 10.36
CA ALA A 59 12.46 -19.78 9.53
C ALA A 59 13.91 -20.08 9.95
N GLU A 60 14.07 -20.76 11.08
CA GLU A 60 15.24 -21.57 11.43
C GLU A 60 14.77 -22.95 11.91
#